data_AF-A0A536NZE0-F1
#
_entry.id   AF-A0A536NZE0-F1
#
_cell.length_a   1.000
_cell.length_b   1.000
_cell.length_c   1.000
_cell.angle_alpha   90.00
_cell.angle_beta   90.00
_cell.angle_gamma   90.00
#
_symmetry.space_group_name_H-M   'P 1'
#
loop_
_entity.id
_entity.type
_entity.pdbx_description
1 polymer ?
#
loop_
_entity_poly.entity_id
_entity_poly.type
_entity_poly.pdbx_seq_one_letter_code
_entity_poly.pdbx_strand_id
1 'polypeptide(L)'
;YVIIDDKDLDNLPLPTAHAIDIEEFVPVDDVEPGLYYDSAYYVEPEELGRKPYHLLRRALEATGRMAIAKIALRDKEHLAALHPNGKGLIMNTLHWPDEIRSTEGLKGLEDEVKINPKELEMAKALIESLADSFDPSRYKDNYREAVMKVVRAKAEGEVIEAPEAPQPAKVMDLMEALRQSVAQAKKQRAGREKPAAETKRRRKAS
;
A
#
# COMPACT_ATOMS: atom_id res chain seq x y z
N TYR A 1 37.46 -17.97 -0.82
CA TYR A 1 36.12 -17.65 -1.34
C TYR A 1 35.40 -18.98 -1.56
N VAL A 2 34.11 -19.04 -1.27
CA VAL A 2 33.28 -20.22 -1.56
C VAL A 2 32.56 -19.94 -2.87
N ILE A 3 32.65 -20.87 -3.82
CA ILE A 3 31.92 -20.80 -5.09
C ILE A 3 30.63 -21.55 -4.85
N ILE A 4 29.50 -20.87 -5.05
CA ILE A 4 28.16 -21.46 -5.07
C ILE A 4 27.72 -21.44 -6.53
N ASP A 5 27.33 -22.59 -7.07
CA ASP A 5 26.80 -22.71 -8.42
C ASP A 5 25.26 -22.78 -8.43
N ASP A 6 24.64 -22.61 -9.60
CA ASP A 6 23.18 -22.62 -9.73
C ASP A 6 22.57 -23.97 -9.28
N LYS A 7 23.33 -25.08 -9.36
CA LYS A 7 22.86 -26.41 -8.93
C LYS A 7 22.89 -26.55 -7.41
N ASP A 8 23.80 -25.87 -6.71
CA ASP A 8 23.83 -25.78 -5.25
C ASP A 8 22.58 -25.06 -4.72
N LEU A 9 22.06 -24.08 -5.47
CA LEU A 9 20.82 -23.36 -5.17
C LEU A 9 19.57 -24.19 -5.51
N ASP A 10 19.57 -24.87 -6.66
CA ASP A 10 18.44 -25.71 -7.10
C ASP A 10 18.20 -26.93 -6.19
N ASN A 11 19.24 -27.45 -5.54
CA ASN A 11 19.16 -28.60 -4.62
C ASN A 11 19.12 -28.19 -3.14
N LEU A 12 18.77 -26.94 -2.84
CA LEU A 12 18.59 -26.52 -1.46
C LEU A 12 17.56 -27.44 -0.78
N PRO A 13 17.89 -28.06 0.36
CA PRO A 13 17.04 -29.04 1.03
C PRO A 13 15.91 -28.35 1.79
N LEU A 14 15.10 -27.54 1.09
CA LEU A 14 14.02 -26.77 1.67
C LEU A 14 12.70 -27.55 1.52
N PRO A 15 11.99 -27.85 2.63
CA PRO A 15 10.66 -28.45 2.59
C PRO A 15 9.63 -27.63 1.78
N THR A 16 9.90 -26.33 1.61
CA THR A 16 9.03 -25.33 0.98
C THR A 16 9.09 -25.29 -0.53
N ALA A 17 9.94 -26.11 -1.18
CA ALA A 17 10.14 -26.10 -2.63
C ALA A 17 8.84 -26.23 -3.45
N HIS A 18 7.82 -26.90 -2.90
CA HIS A 18 6.53 -27.12 -3.56
C HIS A 18 5.31 -26.94 -2.65
N ALA A 19 5.47 -26.39 -1.45
CA ALA A 19 4.38 -26.30 -0.48
C ALA A 19 4.47 -25.02 0.37
N ILE A 20 3.30 -24.60 0.85
CA ILE A 20 3.18 -23.59 1.91
C ILE A 20 3.27 -24.34 3.23
N ASP A 21 4.37 -24.15 3.95
CA ASP A 21 4.58 -24.77 5.25
C ASP A 21 4.08 -23.83 6.35
N ILE A 22 2.96 -24.18 7.00
CA ILE A 22 2.34 -23.34 8.02
C ILE A 22 3.06 -23.60 9.36
N GLU A 23 3.67 -22.55 9.88
CA GLU A 23 4.43 -22.58 11.14
C GLU A 23 3.50 -22.33 12.33
N GLU A 24 2.62 -21.32 12.22
CA GLU A 24 1.76 -20.91 13.33
C GLU A 24 0.51 -20.13 12.89
N PHE A 25 -0.40 -19.90 13.84
CA PHE A 25 -1.60 -19.09 13.64
C PHE A 25 -1.65 -17.97 14.67
N VAL A 26 -1.62 -16.72 14.20
CA VAL A 26 -1.54 -15.51 15.04
C VAL A 26 -2.76 -14.60 14.83
N PRO A 27 -3.14 -13.77 15.82
CA PRO A 27 -4.04 -12.63 15.61
C PRO A 27 -3.56 -11.76 14.44
N VAL A 28 -4.51 -11.17 13.69
CA VAL A 28 -4.18 -10.31 12.55
C VAL A 28 -3.37 -9.08 12.95
N ASP A 29 -3.64 -8.54 14.15
CA ASP A 29 -3.01 -7.32 14.65
C ASP A 29 -1.60 -7.54 15.22
N ASP A 30 -1.14 -8.80 15.34
CA ASP A 30 0.22 -9.11 15.82
C ASP A 30 1.30 -8.80 14.77
N VAL A 31 0.91 -8.70 13.49
CA VAL A 31 1.83 -8.40 12.39
C VAL A 31 1.64 -6.95 11.95
N GLU A 32 2.58 -6.07 12.33
CA GLU A 32 2.56 -4.65 11.96
C GLU A 32 2.63 -4.45 10.43
N PRO A 33 1.53 -4.05 9.75
CA PRO A 33 1.48 -4.07 8.30
C PRO A 33 2.46 -3.10 7.64
N GLY A 34 2.72 -1.96 8.29
CA GLY A 34 3.66 -0.94 7.79
C GLY A 34 5.13 -1.34 7.87
N LEU A 35 5.44 -2.43 8.58
CA LEU A 35 6.82 -2.88 8.80
C LEU A 35 7.11 -4.21 8.11
N TYR A 36 6.18 -5.16 8.18
CA TYR A 36 6.44 -6.52 7.73
C TYR A 36 5.94 -6.83 6.32
N TYR A 37 4.90 -6.19 5.79
CA TYR A 37 4.30 -6.62 4.52
C TYR A 37 5.08 -6.11 3.30
N ASP A 38 5.33 -7.00 2.33
CA ASP A 38 6.01 -6.66 1.08
C ASP A 38 5.07 -6.78 -0.13
N SER A 39 4.79 -8.01 -0.59
CA SER A 39 4.02 -8.27 -1.81
C SER A 39 2.74 -9.04 -1.49
N ALA A 40 1.70 -8.89 -2.32
CA ALA A 40 0.41 -9.57 -2.14
C ALA A 40 0.09 -10.51 -3.31
N TYR A 41 -0.35 -11.72 -2.99
CA TYR A 41 -0.71 -12.76 -3.93
C TYR A 41 -2.09 -13.35 -3.60
N TYR A 42 -2.87 -13.67 -4.63
CA TYR A 42 -4.07 -14.46 -4.46
C TYR A 42 -3.72 -15.95 -4.51
N VAL A 43 -4.25 -16.72 -3.57
CA VAL A 43 -4.03 -18.17 -3.52
C VAL A 43 -5.31 -18.86 -3.95
N GLU A 44 -5.21 -19.73 -4.95
CA GLU A 44 -6.29 -20.62 -5.38
C GLU A 44 -5.97 -22.08 -5.03
N PRO A 45 -6.98 -22.92 -4.78
CA PRO A 45 -6.77 -24.33 -4.56
C PRO A 45 -6.61 -25.10 -5.87
N GLU A 46 -5.65 -26.02 -5.90
CA GLU A 46 -5.64 -27.11 -6.86
C GLU A 46 -6.84 -28.05 -6.66
N GLU A 47 -7.14 -28.87 -7.67
CA GLU A 47 -8.31 -29.74 -7.70
C GLU A 47 -8.40 -30.67 -6.47
N LEU A 48 -7.30 -31.31 -6.08
CA LEU A 48 -7.20 -32.19 -4.91
C LEU A 48 -7.22 -31.40 -3.57
N GLY A 49 -6.81 -30.13 -3.59
CA GLY A 49 -6.68 -29.26 -2.41
C GLY A 49 -7.92 -28.44 -2.05
N ARG A 50 -9.01 -28.51 -2.84
CA ARG A 50 -10.21 -27.67 -2.66
C ARG A 50 -10.82 -27.74 -1.27
N LYS A 51 -11.02 -28.95 -0.73
CA LYS A 51 -11.67 -29.14 0.58
C LYS A 51 -10.79 -28.61 1.73
N PRO A 52 -9.50 -29.00 1.85
CA PRO A 52 -8.59 -28.41 2.82
C PRO A 52 -8.47 -26.89 2.74
N TYR A 53 -8.36 -26.33 1.53
CA TYR A 53 -8.30 -24.87 1.32
C TYR A 53 -9.53 -24.15 1.88
N HIS A 54 -10.73 -24.63 1.55
CA HIS A 54 -11.96 -24.01 2.04
C HIS A 54 -12.14 -24.20 3.55
N LEU A 55 -11.65 -25.30 4.12
CA LEU A 55 -11.64 -25.51 5.56
C LEU A 55 -10.71 -24.51 6.24
N LEU A 56 -9.48 -24.36 5.75
CA LEU A 56 -8.52 -23.38 6.26
C LEU A 56 -9.07 -21.95 6.18
N ARG A 57 -9.57 -21.52 5.02
CA ARG A 57 -10.16 -20.19 4.85
C ARG A 57 -11.25 -19.91 5.88
N ARG A 58 -12.19 -20.85 6.07
CA ARG A 58 -13.28 -20.70 7.04
C ARG A 58 -12.79 -20.75 8.49
N ALA A 59 -11.78 -21.55 8.79
CA ALA A 59 -11.20 -21.62 10.12
C ALA A 59 -10.49 -20.31 10.51
N LEU A 60 -9.70 -19.74 9.59
CA LEU A 60 -9.07 -18.43 9.78
C LEU A 60 -10.12 -17.33 9.97
N GLU A 61 -11.15 -17.31 9.12
CA GLU A 61 -12.27 -16.35 9.19
C GLU A 61 -13.04 -16.45 10.52
N ALA A 62 -13.36 -17.67 10.96
CA ALA A 62 -14.10 -17.91 12.20
C ALA A 62 -13.27 -17.60 13.46
N THR A 63 -11.95 -17.67 13.38
CA THR A 63 -11.05 -17.46 14.52
C THR A 63 -10.44 -16.07 14.57
N GLY A 64 -10.59 -15.26 13.52
CA GLY A 64 -9.96 -13.93 13.42
C GLY A 64 -8.44 -14.00 13.41
N ARG A 65 -7.87 -15.08 12.85
CA ARG A 65 -6.42 -15.31 12.79
C ARG A 65 -5.91 -15.32 11.35
N MET A 66 -4.61 -15.15 11.20
CA MET A 66 -3.84 -15.46 10.00
C MET A 66 -2.87 -16.61 10.27
N ALA A 67 -2.46 -17.28 9.20
CA ALA A 67 -1.41 -18.30 9.26
C ALA A 67 -0.06 -17.66 8.88
N ILE A 68 0.96 -17.85 9.71
CA ILE A 68 2.35 -17.57 9.32
C ILE A 68 2.93 -18.83 8.71
N ALA A 69 3.58 -18.67 7.57
CA ALA A 69 4.09 -19.77 6.79
C ALA A 69 5.42 -19.42 6.13
N LYS A 70 6.13 -20.45 5.69
CA LYS A 70 7.25 -20.32 4.75
C LYS A 70 6.85 -20.88 3.40
N ILE A 71 7.32 -20.24 2.34
CA ILE A 71 7.05 -20.63 0.97
C ILE A 71 8.27 -20.33 0.09
N ALA A 72 8.61 -21.25 -0.81
CA ALA A 72 9.55 -20.95 -1.89
C ALA A 72 8.80 -20.24 -3.03
N LEU A 73 9.16 -19.00 -3.31
CA LEU A 73 8.73 -18.29 -4.52
C LEU A 73 9.95 -18.12 -5.43
N ARG A 74 9.89 -18.76 -6.59
CA ARG A 74 11.00 -18.82 -7.55
C ARG A 74 12.24 -19.45 -6.89
N ASP A 75 13.27 -18.66 -6.66
CA ASP A 75 14.60 -19.04 -6.19
C ASP A 75 14.82 -18.76 -4.69
N LYS A 76 13.82 -18.24 -3.97
CA LYS A 76 13.99 -17.82 -2.57
C LYS A 76 12.84 -18.29 -1.68
N GLU A 77 13.18 -18.62 -0.45
CA GLU A 77 12.21 -18.82 0.63
C GLU A 77 11.78 -17.46 1.19
N HIS A 78 10.48 -17.32 1.38
CA HIS A 78 9.86 -16.14 1.97
C HIS A 78 9.09 -16.55 3.22
N LEU A 79 9.17 -15.70 4.23
CA LEU A 79 8.16 -15.68 5.28
C LEU A 79 6.87 -15.10 4.67
N ALA A 80 5.71 -15.65 5.05
CA ALA A 80 4.44 -15.26 4.48
C ALA A 80 3.31 -15.28 5.52
N ALA A 81 2.33 -14.41 5.34
CA ALA A 81 1.07 -14.40 6.08
C ALA A 81 -0.09 -14.75 5.15
N LEU A 82 -0.89 -15.76 5.51
CA LEU A 82 -2.11 -16.12 4.80
C LEU A 82 -3.34 -15.70 5.61
N HIS A 83 -4.26 -14.99 4.96
CA HIS A 83 -5.48 -14.54 5.60
C HIS A 83 -6.68 -14.60 4.64
N PRO A 84 -7.91 -14.78 5.16
CA PRO A 84 -9.12 -14.78 4.35
C PRO A 84 -9.33 -13.41 3.72
N ASN A 85 -9.70 -13.41 2.43
CA ASN A 85 -10.17 -12.23 1.72
C ASN A 85 -11.33 -12.60 0.79
N GLY A 86 -12.54 -12.16 1.15
CA GLY A 86 -13.75 -12.51 0.42
C GLY A 86 -13.87 -14.03 0.25
N LYS A 87 -13.96 -14.49 -1.00
CA LYS A 87 -14.11 -15.93 -1.32
C LYS A 87 -12.78 -16.71 -1.36
N GLY A 88 -11.64 -16.04 -1.25
CA GLY A 88 -10.32 -16.63 -1.36
C GLY A 88 -9.43 -16.39 -0.14
N LEU A 89 -8.15 -16.71 -0.31
CA LEU A 89 -7.06 -16.35 0.58
C LEU A 89 -6.17 -15.34 -0.15
N ILE A 90 -5.73 -14.32 0.58
CA ILE A 90 -4.55 -13.55 0.22
C ILE A 90 -3.37 -14.12 0.99
N MET A 91 -2.23 -14.20 0.31
CA MET A 91 -0.94 -14.43 0.91
C MET A 91 -0.07 -13.19 0.71
N ASN A 92 0.43 -12.64 1.80
CA ASN A 92 1.43 -11.59 1.77
C ASN A 92 2.81 -12.18 2.03
N THR A 93 3.80 -11.83 1.22
CA THR A 93 5.19 -12.03 1.63
C THR A 93 5.51 -11.03 2.73
N LEU A 94 6.32 -11.48 3.69
CA LEU A 94 6.79 -10.68 4.79
C LEU A 94 8.28 -10.44 4.67
N HIS A 95 8.72 -9.27 5.09
CA HIS A 95 10.13 -8.99 5.35
C HIS A 95 10.61 -9.88 6.49
N TRP A 96 11.78 -10.49 6.31
CA TRP A 96 12.47 -11.16 7.39
C TRP A 96 12.92 -10.13 8.45
N PRO A 97 13.04 -10.52 9.72
CA PRO A 97 13.47 -9.59 10.78
C PRO A 97 14.79 -8.88 10.48
N ASP A 98 15.72 -9.52 9.78
CA ASP A 98 17.02 -8.96 9.38
C ASP A 98 16.95 -8.02 8.16
N GLU A 99 15.85 -8.05 7.39
CA GLU A 99 15.60 -7.10 6.30
C GLU A 99 15.05 -5.76 6.82
N ILE A 100 14.55 -5.74 8.06
CA ILE A 100 13.99 -4.55 8.69
C ILE A 100 15.11 -3.74 9.34
N ARG A 101 15.23 -2.47 8.92
CA ARG A 101 16.22 -1.56 9.50
C ARG A 101 15.79 -1.08 10.88
N SER A 102 16.75 -1.10 11.82
CA SER A 102 16.56 -0.53 13.14
C SER A 102 16.38 1.00 13.08
N THR A 103 15.61 1.53 14.02
CA THR A 103 15.52 2.97 14.27
C THR A 103 16.71 3.50 15.08
N GLU A 104 17.60 2.62 15.56
CA GLU A 104 18.84 3.00 16.24
C GLU A 104 19.69 3.95 15.38
N GLY A 105 20.05 5.09 15.94
CA GLY A 105 20.84 6.12 15.25
C GLY A 105 20.03 7.16 14.47
N LEU A 106 18.71 7.02 14.39
CA LEU A 106 17.83 8.10 13.93
C LEU A 106 17.81 9.23 14.97
N LYS A 107 18.14 10.44 14.53
CA LYS A 107 18.18 11.62 15.41
C LYS A 107 16.83 12.32 15.44
N GLY A 108 16.44 12.84 16.61
CA GLY A 108 15.25 13.68 16.77
C GLY A 108 13.94 12.94 17.02
N LEU A 109 13.98 11.61 17.22
CA LEU A 109 12.77 10.83 17.56
C LEU A 109 12.34 10.98 19.03
N GLU A 110 13.29 11.23 19.93
CA GLU A 110 13.07 11.36 21.38
C GLU A 110 13.02 12.82 21.85
N ASP A 111 13.16 13.79 20.93
CA ASP A 111 13.20 15.20 21.28
C ASP A 111 11.82 15.67 21.79
N GLU A 112 11.75 16.14 23.04
CA GLU A 112 10.56 16.83 23.53
C GLU A 112 10.46 18.24 22.93
N VAL A 113 9.78 18.35 21.80
CA VAL A 113 9.50 19.63 21.14
C VAL A 113 8.23 20.25 21.71
N LYS A 114 8.31 21.49 22.20
CA LYS A 114 7.12 22.25 22.62
C LYS A 114 6.25 22.60 21.41
N ILE A 115 5.05 22.04 21.37
CA ILE A 115 4.06 22.31 20.33
C ILE A 115 3.06 23.37 20.83
N ASN A 116 2.88 24.44 20.07
CA ASN A 116 1.88 25.46 20.37
C ASN A 116 0.46 24.93 20.10
N PRO A 117 -0.46 24.97 21.08
CA PRO A 117 -1.83 24.47 20.90
C PRO A 117 -2.56 25.07 19.71
N LYS A 118 -2.36 26.36 19.41
CA LYS A 118 -3.04 27.02 18.26
C LYS A 118 -2.55 26.50 16.91
N GLU A 119 -1.26 26.16 16.82
CA GLU A 119 -0.67 25.59 15.61
C GLU A 119 -1.15 24.16 15.40
N LEU A 120 -1.21 23.37 16.48
CA LEU A 120 -1.77 22.02 16.45
C LEU A 120 -3.23 22.00 15.98
N GLU A 121 -4.07 22.89 16.49
CA GLU A 121 -5.47 22.99 16.05
C GLU A 121 -5.59 23.40 14.58
N MET A 122 -4.71 24.26 14.08
CA MET A 122 -4.68 24.62 12.66
C MET A 122 -4.26 23.45 11.78
N ALA A 123 -3.25 22.68 12.19
CA ALA A 123 -2.81 21.47 11.50
C ALA A 123 -3.93 20.42 11.45
N LYS A 124 -4.62 20.18 12.57
CA LYS A 124 -5.80 19.29 12.62
C LYS A 124 -6.88 19.73 11.63
N ALA A 125 -7.21 21.03 11.59
CA ALA A 125 -8.21 21.55 10.66
C ALA A 125 -7.82 21.36 9.19
N LEU A 126 -6.53 21.45 8.85
CA LEU A 126 -6.05 21.12 7.50
C LEU A 126 -6.23 19.62 7.22
N ILE A 127 -5.77 18.75 8.12
CA ILE A 127 -5.90 17.29 7.98
C ILE A 127 -7.36 16.92 7.72
N GLU A 128 -8.28 17.41 8.56
CA GLU A 128 -9.72 17.17 8.39
C GLU A 128 -10.29 17.73 7.08
N SER A 129 -9.72 18.83 6.56
CA SER A 129 -10.12 19.40 5.27
C SER A 129 -9.66 18.58 4.07
N LEU A 130 -8.58 17.79 4.23
CA LEU A 130 -8.00 16.94 3.19
C LEU A 130 -8.33 15.45 3.37
N ALA A 131 -8.88 15.06 4.53
CA ALA A 131 -9.31 13.70 4.81
C ALA A 131 -10.40 13.25 3.82
N ASP A 132 -10.24 12.04 3.30
CA ASP A 132 -11.17 11.35 2.40
C ASP A 132 -10.96 9.83 2.51
N SER A 133 -11.92 9.05 2.03
CA SER A 133 -11.80 7.60 1.89
C SER A 133 -10.75 7.22 0.86
N PHE A 134 -9.94 6.18 1.11
CA PHE A 134 -8.97 5.69 0.13
C PHE A 134 -9.67 4.99 -1.03
N ASP A 135 -9.46 5.49 -2.25
CA ASP A 135 -9.93 4.88 -3.49
C ASP A 135 -8.72 4.74 -4.43
N PRO A 136 -8.22 3.50 -4.66
CA PRO A 136 -7.08 3.25 -5.53
C PRO A 136 -7.26 3.80 -6.94
N SER A 137 -8.50 3.87 -7.44
CA SER A 137 -8.80 4.29 -8.83
C SER A 137 -8.49 5.76 -9.10
N ARG A 138 -8.33 6.57 -8.06
CA ARG A 138 -7.97 7.99 -8.18
C ARG A 138 -6.48 8.22 -8.43
N TYR A 139 -5.65 7.20 -8.23
CA TYR A 139 -4.20 7.31 -8.37
C TYR A 139 -3.75 6.77 -9.72
N LYS A 140 -2.77 7.45 -10.31
CA LYS A 140 -2.15 7.07 -11.58
C LYS A 140 -0.64 7.11 -11.45
N ASP A 141 0.02 6.20 -12.15
CA ASP A 141 1.47 6.19 -12.27
C ASP A 141 1.91 7.25 -13.30
N ASN A 142 2.07 8.49 -12.82
CA ASN A 142 2.51 9.62 -13.64
C ASN A 142 3.91 9.40 -14.23
N TYR A 143 4.76 8.61 -13.56
CA TYR A 143 6.08 8.28 -14.08
C TYR A 143 5.95 7.41 -15.33
N ARG A 144 5.15 6.33 -15.26
CA ARG A 144 4.84 5.50 -16.42
C ARG A 144 4.23 6.32 -17.55
N GLU A 145 3.29 7.24 -17.26
CA GLU A 145 2.70 8.11 -18.28
C GLU A 145 3.78 9.02 -18.94
N ALA A 146 4.65 9.62 -18.14
CA ALA A 146 5.75 10.46 -18.64
C ALA A 146 6.73 9.65 -19.50
N VAL A 147 7.12 8.45 -19.07
CA VAL A 147 7.96 7.53 -19.87
C VAL A 147 7.28 7.19 -21.18
N MET A 148 6.00 6.85 -21.17
CA MET A 148 5.25 6.56 -22.40
C MET A 148 5.19 7.75 -23.34
N LYS A 149 5.09 8.98 -22.81
CA LYS A 149 5.16 10.20 -23.62
C LYS A 149 6.53 10.37 -24.27
N VAL A 150 7.62 10.14 -23.53
CA VAL A 150 9.00 10.17 -24.06
C VAL A 150 9.20 9.12 -25.14
N VAL A 151 8.71 7.90 -24.92
CA VAL A 151 8.80 6.83 -25.92
C VAL A 151 8.08 7.22 -27.22
N ARG A 152 6.88 7.80 -27.14
CA ARG A 152 6.13 8.27 -28.32
C ARG A 152 6.84 9.41 -29.06
N ALA A 153 7.26 10.45 -28.34
CA ALA A 153 7.99 11.56 -28.93
C ALA A 153 9.28 11.10 -29.62
N LYS A 154 10.05 10.19 -29.01
CA LYS A 154 11.24 9.60 -29.65
C LYS A 154 10.90 8.78 -30.90
N ALA A 155 9.79 8.04 -30.89
CA ALA A 155 9.33 7.29 -32.06
C ALA A 155 8.89 8.22 -33.20
N GLU A 156 8.37 9.40 -32.87
CA GLU A 156 7.91 10.44 -33.82
C GLU A 156 9.02 11.45 -34.19
N GLY A 157 10.22 11.35 -33.59
CA GLY A 157 11.36 12.23 -33.84
C GLY A 157 11.29 13.59 -33.13
N GLU A 158 10.40 13.75 -32.16
CA GLU A 158 10.22 14.98 -31.37
C GLU A 158 11.14 15.03 -30.14
N VAL A 159 11.59 16.24 -29.79
CA VAL A 159 12.41 16.51 -28.60
C VAL A 159 11.51 17.00 -27.46
N ILE A 160 11.57 16.34 -26.29
CA ILE A 160 10.85 16.79 -25.10
C ILE A 160 11.79 17.61 -24.21
N GLU A 161 11.38 18.83 -23.87
CA GLU A 161 12.07 19.68 -22.89
C GLU A 161 11.81 19.23 -21.45
N ALA A 162 12.83 19.32 -20.61
CA ALA A 162 12.72 19.02 -19.19
C ALA A 162 11.94 20.13 -18.46
N PRO A 163 11.04 19.80 -17.52
CA PRO A 163 10.34 20.80 -16.72
C PRO A 163 11.33 21.57 -15.82
N GLU A 164 11.04 22.85 -15.58
CA GLU A 164 11.83 23.70 -14.68
C GLU A 164 11.80 23.20 -13.24
N ALA A 165 12.94 23.35 -12.55
CA ALA A 165 13.06 22.94 -11.15
C ALA A 165 12.28 23.89 -10.22
N PRO A 166 11.51 23.36 -9.25
CA PRO A 166 10.80 24.19 -8.28
C PRO A 166 11.78 24.90 -7.34
N GLN A 167 11.48 26.16 -6.99
CA GLN A 167 12.27 26.94 -6.04
C GLN A 167 11.91 26.58 -4.58
N PRO A 168 12.89 26.54 -3.65
CA PRO A 168 12.62 26.21 -2.25
C PRO A 168 11.83 27.31 -1.53
N ALA A 169 10.76 26.93 -0.84
CA ALA A 169 9.95 27.84 -0.02
C ALA A 169 10.59 28.12 1.35
N LYS A 170 10.47 29.36 1.86
CA LYS A 170 11.01 29.78 3.18
C LYS A 170 10.05 29.48 4.33
N VAL A 171 10.56 29.17 5.53
CA VAL A 171 9.77 28.74 6.70
C VAL A 171 8.67 29.72 7.15
N MET A 172 8.88 31.04 7.01
CA MET A 172 7.87 32.05 7.35
C MET A 172 6.63 31.99 6.43
N ASP A 173 6.79 31.44 5.22
CA ASP A 173 5.74 31.18 4.24
C ASP A 173 4.87 29.99 4.66
N LEU A 174 5.38 29.05 5.48
CA LEU A 174 4.65 27.81 5.78
C LEU A 174 3.31 28.06 6.50
N MET A 175 3.26 29.04 7.39
CA MET A 175 2.02 29.41 8.09
C MET A 175 1.01 30.13 7.18
N GLU A 176 1.49 30.93 6.23
CA GLU A 176 0.63 31.53 5.21
C GLU A 176 0.15 30.48 4.20
N ALA A 177 1.04 29.61 3.72
CA ALA A 177 0.75 28.47 2.87
C ALA A 177 -0.25 27.51 3.53
N LEU A 178 -0.14 27.27 4.83
CA LEU A 178 -1.09 26.45 5.59
C LEU A 178 -2.49 27.09 5.61
N ARG A 179 -2.57 28.39 5.91
CA ARG A 179 -3.85 29.13 5.89
C ARG A 179 -4.47 29.16 4.49
N GLN A 180 -3.65 29.35 3.45
CA GLN A 180 -4.09 29.31 2.06
C GLN A 180 -4.59 27.93 1.67
N SER A 181 -3.88 26.86 2.06
CA SER A 181 -4.28 25.48 1.81
C SER A 181 -5.63 25.15 2.46
N VAL A 182 -5.84 25.57 3.72
CA VAL A 182 -7.15 25.42 4.40
C VAL A 182 -8.25 26.19 3.68
N ALA A 183 -7.99 27.43 3.24
CA ALA A 183 -8.97 28.23 2.52
C ALA A 183 -9.32 27.63 1.14
N GLN A 184 -8.34 27.07 0.45
CA GLN A 184 -8.51 26.42 -0.85
C GLN A 184 -9.26 25.09 -0.71
N ALA A 185 -8.92 24.26 0.28
CA ALA A 185 -9.61 23.01 0.58
C ALA A 185 -11.10 23.24 0.89
N LYS A 186 -11.43 24.27 1.70
CA LYS A 186 -12.82 24.67 1.97
C LYS A 186 -13.59 25.07 0.70
N LYS A 187 -12.95 25.80 -0.23
CA LYS A 187 -13.57 26.19 -1.52
C LYS A 187 -13.81 24.98 -2.42
N GLN A 188 -12.91 24.01 -2.45
CA GLN A 188 -13.05 22.80 -3.27
C GLN A 188 -14.18 21.88 -2.77
N ARG A 189 -14.36 21.73 -1.45
CA ARG A 189 -15.49 20.96 -0.87
C ARG A 189 -16.84 21.62 -1.17
N ALA A 190 -16.96 22.95 -1.04
CA ALA A 190 -18.18 23.68 -1.40
C ALA A 190 -18.57 23.57 -2.89
N GLY A 191 -17.60 23.27 -3.78
CA GLY A 191 -17.85 23.01 -5.19
C GLY A 191 -18.33 21.59 -5.51
N ARG A 192 -18.04 20.60 -4.64
CA ARG A 192 -18.45 19.19 -4.81
C ARG A 192 -19.88 18.92 -4.31
N GLU A 193 -20.42 19.74 -3.42
CA GLU A 193 -21.76 19.58 -2.83
C GLU A 193 -22.91 20.28 -3.57
N LYS A 194 -22.83 20.50 -4.89
CA LYS A 194 -24.04 20.84 -5.68
C LYS A 194 -24.71 19.56 -6.16
N PRO A 195 -25.88 19.15 -5.62
CA PRO A 195 -26.62 18.05 -6.20
C PRO A 195 -27.24 18.50 -7.53
N ALA A 196 -27.02 17.71 -8.57
CA ALA A 196 -27.84 17.74 -9.77
C ALA A 196 -29.26 17.25 -9.40
N ALA A 197 -30.10 18.17 -8.95
CA ALA A 197 -31.52 17.93 -8.69
C ALA A 197 -32.36 18.76 -9.67
N GLU A 198 -32.27 18.46 -10.96
CA GLU A 198 -33.33 18.82 -11.90
C GLU A 198 -33.24 17.94 -13.15
N THR A 199 -34.12 16.93 -13.25
CA THR A 199 -34.92 16.57 -14.44
C THR A 199 -35.46 15.14 -14.28
N LYS A 200 -36.75 15.02 -13.92
CA LYS A 200 -37.77 14.12 -14.53
C LYS A 200 -39.02 14.04 -13.63
N ARG A 201 -39.76 15.14 -13.55
CA ARG A 201 -41.23 15.12 -13.40
C ARG A 201 -41.84 15.30 -14.79
N ARG A 202 -42.27 14.20 -15.41
CA ARG A 202 -43.23 14.04 -16.53
C ARG A 202 -42.91 12.65 -17.13
N ARG A 203 -43.76 11.63 -17.03
CA ARG A 203 -45.12 11.57 -17.58
C ARG A 203 -45.99 10.58 -16.79
N LYS A 204 -47.19 11.02 -16.42
CA LYS A 204 -48.40 10.16 -16.47
C LYS A 204 -48.80 10.05 -17.94
N ALA A 205 -49.19 8.86 -18.40
CA ALA A 205 -50.46 8.59 -19.10
C ALA A 205 -50.36 7.29 -19.90
N SER A 206 -51.45 6.50 -19.77
CA SER A 206 -51.88 5.34 -20.56
C SER A 206 -51.25 4.00 -20.24
#